data_AF-A0A7J3ML71-F1
#
_entry.id   AF-A0A7J3ML71-F1
#
_cell.length_a   1.000
_cell.length_b   1.000
_cell.length_c   1.000
_cell.angle_alpha   90.00
_cell.angle_beta   90.00
_cell.angle_gamma   90.00
#
_symmetry.space_group_name_H-M   'P 1'
#
loop_
_entity.id
_entity.type
_entity.pdbx_description
1 polymer ?
#
loop_
_entity_poly.entity_id
_entity_poly.type
_entity_poly.pdbx_seq_one_letter_code
_entity_poly.pdbx_strand_id
1 'polypeptide(L)'
;MREVLILCTGWSENYWETNSMVRYPGRGLKTIQYLKEGLPLAGIGVYIKHRDKDLSSNPPCFLIVNEINENDRGELQFSIQFVSKIENLPSHRLLSRIGFQDLFFSMPGEKLLEVLDRLGVRIPSQWRMLVEESLRWRDWIGKHFQEVLKPASNEDYEDRVAEIFRAIGFEVDQFGYRKEGEYPDGIIYAKDFAVVYDCKNRFNYSLDARDKRAMISYVQQARRRIERAVWY
;
A
#
# COMPACT_ATOMS: atom_id res chain seq x y z
N MET A 1 -1.73 0.19 15.35
CA MET A 1 -0.79 0.40 14.23
C MET A 1 0.22 -0.74 14.24
N ARG A 2 0.73 -1.13 13.07
CA ARG A 2 1.78 -2.16 12.99
C ARG A 2 3.12 -1.58 13.44
N GLU A 3 4.04 -2.48 13.77
CA GLU A 3 5.43 -2.09 13.96
C GLU A 3 6.10 -1.78 12.62
N VAL A 4 7.11 -0.92 12.68
CA VAL A 4 7.98 -0.58 11.55
C VAL A 4 9.37 -1.06 11.85
N LEU A 5 10.00 -1.71 10.86
CA LEU A 5 11.36 -2.21 10.98
C LEU A 5 12.38 -1.14 10.55
N ILE A 6 13.29 -0.78 11.43
CA ILE A 6 14.42 0.09 11.13
C ILE A 6 15.63 -0.79 10.82
N LEU A 7 16.23 -0.60 9.65
CA LEU A 7 17.37 -1.36 9.16
C LEU A 7 18.56 -0.40 8.97
N CYS A 8 19.66 -0.63 9.68
CA CYS A 8 20.85 0.22 9.63
C CYS A 8 21.95 -0.43 8.79
N THR A 9 22.67 0.35 8.00
CA THR A 9 23.84 -0.11 7.22
C THR A 9 24.99 0.89 7.24
N GLY A 10 26.21 0.38 7.16
CA GLY A 10 27.42 1.16 6.92
C GLY A 10 28.22 0.65 5.72
N TRP A 11 27.59 -0.12 4.83
CA TRP A 11 28.32 -0.93 3.84
C TRP A 11 28.52 -0.22 2.50
N SER A 12 27.48 0.38 1.92
CA SER A 12 27.56 1.14 0.67
C SER A 12 26.59 2.33 0.67
N GLU A 13 26.81 3.32 -0.18
CA GLU A 13 26.03 4.56 -0.22
C GLU A 13 24.64 4.39 -0.82
N ASN A 14 24.46 3.40 -1.68
CA ASN A 14 23.22 3.08 -2.39
C ASN A 14 22.57 1.78 -1.90
N TYR A 15 22.95 1.30 -0.71
CA TYR A 15 22.56 -0.01 -0.20
C TYR A 15 21.04 -0.22 -0.16
N TRP A 16 20.27 0.84 0.12
CA TRP A 16 18.81 0.80 0.22
C TRP A 16 18.08 1.14 -1.07
N GLU A 17 18.78 1.61 -2.10
CA GLU A 17 18.18 2.21 -3.30
C GLU A 17 17.85 1.17 -4.38
N THR A 18 17.97 -0.13 -4.07
CA THR A 18 17.61 -1.23 -4.96
C THR A 18 16.88 -2.34 -4.21
N ASN A 19 15.99 -3.02 -4.92
CA ASN A 19 15.34 -4.23 -4.40
C ASN A 19 16.41 -5.30 -4.22
N SER A 20 16.56 -5.80 -3.01
CA SER A 20 17.68 -6.68 -2.69
C SER A 20 17.40 -7.53 -1.45
N MET A 21 18.27 -8.51 -1.24
CA MET A 21 18.28 -9.30 -0.02
C MET A 21 19.42 -8.80 0.87
N VAL A 22 19.05 -8.17 1.98
CA VAL A 22 20.01 -7.59 2.93
C VAL A 22 20.29 -8.56 4.06
N ARG A 23 21.54 -8.60 4.52
CA ARG A 23 22.03 -9.63 5.44
C ARG A 23 22.51 -8.99 6.74
N TYR A 24 22.27 -9.65 7.87
CA TYR A 24 22.75 -9.21 9.18
C TYR A 24 23.47 -10.37 9.88
N PRO A 25 24.79 -10.53 9.63
CA PRO A 25 25.58 -11.59 10.25
C PRO A 25 25.59 -11.49 11.78
N GLY A 26 25.61 -12.63 12.47
CA GLY A 26 25.73 -12.69 13.93
C GLY A 26 24.46 -12.32 14.71
N ARG A 27 23.33 -12.13 14.03
CA ARG A 27 22.01 -11.92 14.64
C ARG A 27 21.06 -13.01 14.17
N GLY A 28 20.37 -13.64 15.12
CA GLY A 28 19.39 -14.69 14.85
C GLY A 28 17.95 -14.16 14.82
N LEU A 29 17.07 -14.91 14.19
CA LEU A 29 15.66 -14.61 13.95
C LEU A 29 14.81 -14.54 15.22
N LYS A 30 15.25 -15.20 16.29
CA LYS A 30 14.47 -15.36 17.54
C LYS A 30 13.90 -14.06 18.10
N THR A 31 14.65 -12.96 18.00
CA THR A 31 14.23 -11.67 18.58
C THR A 31 13.17 -10.94 17.76
N ILE A 32 12.95 -11.34 16.50
CA ILE A 32 12.00 -10.67 15.59
C ILE A 32 11.08 -11.66 14.87
N GLN A 33 11.04 -12.92 15.32
CA GLN A 33 10.26 -13.97 14.66
C GLN A 33 8.76 -13.61 14.60
N TYR A 34 8.24 -12.94 15.62
CA TYR A 34 6.86 -12.46 15.69
C TYR A 34 6.50 -11.47 14.56
N LEU A 35 7.50 -10.77 13.99
CA LEU A 35 7.26 -9.85 12.87
C LEU A 35 6.88 -10.59 11.58
N LYS A 36 7.22 -11.88 11.45
CA LYS A 36 6.91 -12.66 10.24
C LYS A 36 5.42 -12.78 9.97
N GLU A 37 4.60 -12.78 11.00
CA GLU A 37 3.13 -12.86 10.88
C GLU A 37 2.51 -11.57 10.32
N GLY A 38 3.25 -10.45 10.38
CA GLY A 38 2.82 -9.14 9.93
C GLY A 38 3.31 -8.74 8.54
N LEU A 39 3.99 -9.63 7.81
CA LEU A 39 4.53 -9.32 6.49
C LEU A 39 3.42 -9.14 5.42
N PRO A 40 3.60 -8.26 4.43
CA PRO A 40 4.73 -7.33 4.29
C PRO A 40 4.70 -6.22 5.36
N LEU A 41 5.89 -5.76 5.77
CA LEU A 41 6.06 -4.73 6.79
C LEU A 41 6.63 -3.45 6.21
N ALA A 42 6.20 -2.32 6.77
CA ALA A 42 6.90 -1.06 6.56
C ALA A 42 8.31 -1.15 7.17
N GLY A 43 9.30 -0.62 6.45
CA GLY A 43 10.65 -0.45 6.96
C GLY A 43 11.28 0.88 6.60
N ILE A 44 12.32 1.28 7.34
CA ILE A 44 13.19 2.41 6.99
C ILE A 44 14.63 1.92 6.92
N GLY A 45 15.25 2.11 5.76
CA GLY A 45 16.68 1.93 5.57
C GLY A 45 17.43 3.17 6.02
N VAL A 46 18.35 3.01 6.95
CA VAL A 46 19.11 4.10 7.57
C VAL A 46 20.60 3.86 7.38
N TYR A 47 21.35 4.92 7.13
CA TYR A 47 22.79 4.86 7.03
C TYR A 47 23.45 5.25 8.36
N ILE A 48 24.46 4.49 8.77
CA ILE A 48 25.20 4.70 10.03
C ILE A 48 26.69 4.85 9.76
N LYS A 49 27.40 5.37 10.76
CA LYS A 49 28.85 5.31 10.82
C LYS A 49 29.29 3.88 11.16
N HIS A 50 30.19 3.33 10.34
CA HIS A 50 30.75 2.00 10.57
C HIS A 50 32.25 1.99 10.28
N ARG A 51 33.05 1.72 11.32
CA ARG A 51 34.52 1.74 11.28
C ARG A 51 35.04 3.05 10.65
N ASP A 52 35.63 2.94 9.45
CA ASP A 52 36.31 4.02 8.74
C ASP A 52 35.41 4.78 7.78
N LYS A 53 34.13 4.37 7.64
CA LYS A 53 33.17 5.01 6.75
C LYS A 53 32.01 5.60 7.52
N ASP A 54 31.79 6.90 7.35
CA ASP A 54 30.63 7.60 7.88
C ASP A 54 29.62 7.85 6.77
N LEU A 55 28.54 7.06 6.76
CA LEU A 55 27.42 7.23 5.84
C LEU A 55 26.25 7.95 6.49
N SER A 56 26.37 8.41 7.73
CA SER A 56 25.25 8.91 8.51
C SER A 56 24.68 10.24 8.01
N SER A 57 25.38 10.92 7.10
CA SER A 57 24.89 12.07 6.34
C SER A 57 23.95 11.69 5.20
N ASN A 58 24.00 10.43 4.73
CA ASN A 58 23.15 9.98 3.63
C ASN A 58 21.69 9.95 4.06
N PRO A 59 20.76 10.30 3.15
CA PRO A 59 19.35 10.30 3.46
C PRO A 59 18.81 8.87 3.61
N PRO A 60 17.93 8.60 4.59
CA PRO A 60 17.30 7.31 4.76
C PRO A 60 16.30 7.04 3.63
N CYS A 61 15.85 5.79 3.53
CA CYS A 61 14.92 5.33 2.52
C CYS A 61 13.69 4.68 3.16
N PHE A 62 12.52 4.95 2.59
CA PHE A 62 11.34 4.12 2.82
C PHE A 62 11.49 2.78 2.11
N LEU A 63 11.25 1.70 2.84
CA LEU A 63 11.36 0.31 2.38
C LEU A 63 10.07 -0.46 2.68
N ILE A 64 9.82 -1.50 1.89
CA ILE A 64 8.87 -2.56 2.23
C ILE A 64 9.67 -3.83 2.47
N VAL A 65 9.46 -4.49 3.60
CA VAL A 65 10.08 -5.76 3.97
C VAL A 65 9.09 -6.86 3.62
N ASN A 66 9.43 -7.64 2.59
CA ASN A 66 8.57 -8.69 2.06
C ASN A 66 8.78 -10.04 2.75
N GLU A 67 10.03 -10.33 3.11
CA GLU A 67 10.41 -11.61 3.73
C GLU A 67 11.46 -11.42 4.81
N ILE A 68 11.42 -12.29 5.82
CA ILE A 68 12.43 -12.39 6.89
C ILE A 68 12.81 -13.86 7.03
N ASN A 69 14.04 -14.21 6.69
CA ASN A 69 14.55 -15.58 6.63
C ASN A 69 15.89 -15.71 7.34
N GLU A 70 16.31 -16.94 7.64
CA GLU A 70 17.70 -17.26 7.99
C GLU A 70 18.30 -18.09 6.86
N ASN A 71 19.56 -17.83 6.51
CA ASN A 71 20.28 -18.67 5.56
C ASN A 71 20.85 -19.92 6.23
N ASP A 72 21.50 -20.78 5.44
CA ASP A 72 22.15 -22.02 5.91
C ASP A 72 23.25 -21.79 6.97
N ARG A 73 23.71 -20.54 7.13
CA ARG A 73 24.70 -20.14 8.14
C ARG A 73 24.05 -19.56 9.40
N GLY A 74 22.72 -19.56 9.48
CA GLY A 74 21.97 -18.94 10.57
C GLY A 74 22.01 -17.41 10.57
N GLU A 75 22.36 -16.79 9.45
CA GLU A 75 22.38 -15.33 9.33
C GLU A 75 21.00 -14.82 8.89
N LEU A 76 20.52 -13.80 9.59
CA LEU A 76 19.27 -13.14 9.28
C LEU A 76 19.32 -12.41 7.93
N GLN A 77 18.27 -12.58 7.14
CA GLN A 77 18.09 -11.99 5.82
C GLN A 77 16.73 -11.32 5.71
N PHE A 78 16.71 -10.11 5.13
CA PHE A 78 15.49 -9.40 4.79
C PHE A 78 15.39 -9.21 3.28
N SER A 79 14.27 -9.62 2.69
CA SER A 79 13.93 -9.26 1.32
C SER A 79 13.27 -7.89 1.35
N ILE A 80 13.94 -6.90 0.74
CA ILE A 80 13.48 -5.51 0.76
C ILE A 80 13.09 -5.05 -0.64
N GLN A 81 12.09 -4.19 -0.67
CA GLN A 81 11.71 -3.39 -1.82
C GLN A 81 11.92 -1.92 -1.50
N PHE A 82 12.66 -1.22 -2.36
CA PHE A 82 12.82 0.22 -2.28
C PHE A 82 11.51 0.94 -2.64
N VAL A 83 11.14 1.94 -1.84
CA VAL A 83 9.98 2.81 -2.14
C VAL A 83 10.42 4.19 -2.59
N SER A 84 11.16 4.90 -1.74
CA SER A 84 11.61 6.26 -2.03
C SER A 84 12.68 6.70 -1.03
N LYS A 85 13.48 7.69 -1.42
CA LYS A 85 14.43 8.36 -0.53
C LYS A 85 13.73 9.46 0.28
N ILE A 86 14.15 9.64 1.53
CA ILE A 86 13.71 10.74 2.38
C ILE A 86 14.67 11.91 2.15
N GLU A 87 14.45 12.61 1.04
CA GLU A 87 15.32 13.72 0.63
C GLU A 87 15.43 14.81 1.71
N ASN A 88 16.59 15.46 1.77
CA ASN A 88 16.89 16.54 2.72
C ASN A 88 16.84 16.16 4.22
N LEU A 89 16.80 14.87 4.56
CA LEU A 89 16.91 14.40 5.94
C LEU A 89 18.12 13.48 6.10
N PRO A 90 19.19 13.89 6.80
CA PRO A 90 20.30 12.99 7.10
C PRO A 90 19.90 11.84 8.04
N SER A 91 20.44 10.65 7.83
CA SER A 91 20.16 9.45 8.64
C SER A 91 20.45 9.65 10.14
N HIS A 92 21.55 10.32 10.51
CA HIS A 92 21.85 10.62 11.91
C HIS A 92 20.77 11.49 12.58
N ARG A 93 20.17 12.42 11.82
CA ARG A 93 19.12 13.30 12.33
C ARG A 93 17.85 12.50 12.63
N LEU A 94 17.48 11.55 11.77
CA LEU A 94 16.38 10.63 12.04
C LEU A 94 16.65 9.77 13.28
N LEU A 95 17.82 9.12 13.36
CA LEU A 95 18.16 8.26 14.49
C LEU A 95 18.20 9.02 15.82
N SER A 96 18.68 10.27 15.82
CA SER A 96 18.71 11.09 17.04
C SER A 96 17.31 11.35 17.61
N ARG A 97 16.27 11.39 16.76
CA ARG A 97 14.87 11.54 17.18
C ARG A 97 14.23 10.23 17.61
N ILE A 98 14.61 9.11 17.00
CA ILE A 98 14.14 7.78 17.38
C ILE A 98 14.72 7.38 18.75
N GLY A 99 15.99 7.73 19.01
CA GLY A 99 16.68 7.48 20.28
C GLY A 99 17.18 6.04 20.47
N PHE A 100 17.27 5.26 19.39
CA PHE A 100 17.71 3.86 19.43
C PHE A 100 18.79 3.60 18.38
N GLN A 101 19.81 2.81 18.75
CA GLN A 101 20.93 2.46 17.89
C GLN A 101 21.24 0.96 18.02
N ASP A 102 20.63 0.15 17.17
CA ASP A 102 21.07 -1.21 16.85
C ASP A 102 21.13 -1.35 15.33
N LEU A 103 21.74 -2.44 14.83
CA LEU A 103 21.83 -2.75 13.41
C LEU A 103 20.46 -2.95 12.76
N PHE A 104 19.49 -3.45 13.53
CA PHE A 104 18.08 -3.39 13.18
C PHE A 104 17.24 -3.45 14.46
N PHE A 105 16.03 -2.91 14.41
CA PHE A 105 15.06 -2.97 15.50
C PHE A 105 13.67 -2.62 14.98
N SER A 106 12.62 -3.05 15.68
CA SER A 106 11.25 -2.60 15.40
C SER A 106 10.84 -1.49 16.37
N MET A 107 9.87 -0.68 15.97
CA MET A 107 9.21 0.27 16.85
C MET A 107 7.73 0.43 16.48
N PRO A 108 6.87 0.87 17.41
CA PRO A 108 5.48 1.16 17.10
C PRO A 108 5.36 2.19 15.98
N GLY A 109 4.56 1.88 14.97
CA GLY A 109 4.35 2.74 13.81
C GLY A 109 3.88 4.14 14.16
N GLU A 110 2.98 4.27 15.14
CA GLU A 110 2.49 5.55 15.64
C GLU A 110 3.61 6.49 16.07
N LYS A 111 4.52 5.98 16.89
CA LYS A 111 5.67 6.75 17.38
C LYS A 111 6.58 7.19 16.23
N LEU A 112 6.75 6.35 15.22
CA LEU A 112 7.56 6.69 14.05
C LEU A 112 6.87 7.73 13.16
N LEU A 113 5.55 7.61 12.95
CA LEU A 113 4.77 8.59 12.20
C LEU A 113 4.84 9.97 12.85
N GLU A 114 4.74 10.07 14.18
CA GLU A 114 4.97 11.32 14.91
C GLU A 114 6.36 11.91 14.68
N VAL A 115 7.40 11.07 14.67
CA VAL A 115 8.78 11.52 14.41
C VAL A 115 8.92 12.06 12.99
N LEU A 116 8.38 11.35 11.99
CA LEU A 116 8.43 11.75 10.59
C LEU A 116 7.64 13.04 10.34
N ASP A 117 6.48 13.19 10.98
CA ASP A 117 5.65 14.40 10.89
C ASP A 117 6.37 15.62 11.47
N ARG A 118 6.96 15.50 12.67
CA ARG A 118 7.80 16.57 13.28
C ARG A 118 9.01 16.94 12.45
N LEU A 119 9.50 16.03 11.61
CA LEU A 119 10.61 16.26 10.69
C LEU A 119 10.15 16.81 9.32
N GLY A 120 8.85 16.97 9.09
CA GLY A 120 8.29 17.47 7.83
C GLY A 120 8.45 16.48 6.68
N VAL A 121 8.54 15.18 6.98
CA VAL A 121 8.77 14.15 5.96
C VAL A 121 7.46 13.79 5.26
N ARG A 122 7.47 13.84 3.93
CA ARG A 122 6.37 13.31 3.11
C ARG A 122 6.44 11.79 3.05
N ILE A 123 5.41 11.13 3.57
CA ILE A 123 5.34 9.66 3.62
C ILE A 123 4.63 9.12 2.36
N PRO A 124 5.22 8.16 1.63
CA PRO A 124 4.57 7.49 0.50
C PRO A 124 3.30 6.74 0.93
N SER A 125 2.23 6.85 0.14
CA SER A 125 0.93 6.21 0.45
C SER A 125 1.05 4.70 0.65
N GLN A 126 1.72 4.00 -0.28
CA GLN A 126 1.91 2.55 -0.18
C GLN A 126 2.67 2.11 1.08
N TRP A 127 3.60 2.95 1.58
CA TRP A 127 4.33 2.67 2.81
C TRP A 127 3.47 2.95 4.05
N ARG A 128 2.76 4.09 4.02
CA ARG A 128 1.84 4.51 5.09
C ARG A 128 0.75 3.45 5.33
N MET A 129 0.21 2.89 4.25
CA MET A 129 -0.79 1.82 4.33
C MET A 129 -0.30 0.65 5.19
N LEU A 130 0.95 0.22 5.07
CA LEU A 130 1.49 -0.89 5.87
C LEU A 130 1.59 -0.57 7.38
N VAL A 131 1.72 0.70 7.75
CA VAL A 131 1.80 1.14 9.15
C VAL A 131 0.41 1.29 9.76
N GLU A 132 -0.48 1.89 8.97
CA GLU A 132 -1.87 2.18 9.33
C GLU A 132 -2.78 0.95 9.19
N GLU A 133 -2.33 -0.09 8.46
CA GLU A 133 -2.96 -1.40 8.33
C GLU A 133 -2.99 -2.16 9.66
N SER A 134 -3.90 -1.74 10.52
CA SER A 134 -4.79 -2.72 11.13
C SER A 134 -5.38 -3.59 10.01
N LEU A 135 -5.66 -4.86 10.30
CA LEU A 135 -6.40 -5.81 9.45
C LEU A 135 -7.76 -5.28 8.91
N ARG A 136 -8.10 -4.02 9.21
CA ARG A 136 -9.33 -3.30 8.92
C ARG A 136 -9.69 -3.23 7.46
N TRP A 137 -8.83 -3.09 6.44
CA TRP A 137 -9.41 -3.06 5.08
C TRP A 137 -9.88 -4.46 4.65
N ARG A 138 -9.19 -5.54 5.05
CA ARG A 138 -9.65 -6.90 4.78
C ARG A 138 -10.89 -7.25 5.60
N ASP A 139 -10.94 -6.83 6.86
CA ASP A 139 -12.12 -6.98 7.72
C ASP A 139 -13.27 -6.06 7.29
N TRP A 140 -12.99 -4.85 6.83
CA TRP A 140 -13.94 -3.86 6.33
C TRP A 140 -14.49 -4.30 4.99
N ILE A 141 -13.66 -4.74 4.03
CA ILE A 141 -14.11 -5.36 2.79
C ILE A 141 -14.88 -6.62 3.12
N GLY A 142 -14.37 -7.50 3.99
CA GLY A 142 -15.08 -8.72 4.39
C GLY A 142 -16.47 -8.41 4.96
N LYS A 143 -16.57 -7.43 5.86
CA LYS A 143 -17.84 -6.97 6.46
C LYS A 143 -18.76 -6.31 5.44
N HIS A 144 -18.26 -5.36 4.64
CA HIS A 144 -19.06 -4.62 3.64
C HIS A 144 -19.48 -5.54 2.49
N PHE A 145 -18.63 -6.49 2.09
CA PHE A 145 -18.96 -7.53 1.12
C PHE A 145 -20.05 -8.47 1.65
N GLN A 146 -20.00 -8.87 2.94
CA GLN A 146 -21.11 -9.59 3.55
C GLN A 146 -22.38 -8.75 3.66
N GLU A 147 -22.27 -7.44 3.84
CA GLU A 147 -23.42 -6.52 3.82
C GLU A 147 -24.02 -6.36 2.42
N VAL A 148 -23.23 -6.47 1.34
CA VAL A 148 -23.73 -6.52 -0.05
C VAL A 148 -24.63 -7.74 -0.29
N LEU A 149 -24.44 -8.84 0.46
CA LEU A 149 -25.30 -10.03 0.37
C LEU A 149 -26.64 -9.87 1.11
N LYS A 150 -26.80 -8.83 1.94
CA LYS A 150 -28.08 -8.56 2.62
C LYS A 150 -29.03 -7.82 1.68
N PRO A 151 -30.36 -7.94 1.88
CA PRO A 151 -31.33 -7.13 1.15
C PRO A 151 -30.99 -5.64 1.27
N ALA A 152 -30.88 -4.95 0.14
CA ALA A 152 -30.56 -3.54 0.04
C ALA A 152 -31.38 -2.93 -1.11
N SER A 153 -31.60 -1.61 -1.08
CA SER A 153 -32.14 -0.90 -2.25
C SER A 153 -31.14 -0.96 -3.41
N ASN A 154 -31.57 -0.64 -4.64
CA ASN A 154 -30.65 -0.59 -5.78
C ASN A 154 -29.58 0.50 -5.56
N GLU A 155 -30.00 1.66 -5.07
CA GLU A 155 -29.14 2.81 -4.78
C GLU A 155 -28.07 2.45 -3.72
N ASP A 156 -28.50 1.85 -2.59
CA ASP A 156 -27.56 1.40 -1.54
C ASP A 156 -26.59 0.33 -2.06
N TYR A 157 -27.06 -0.55 -2.95
CA TYR A 157 -26.25 -1.62 -3.51
C TYR A 157 -25.18 -1.06 -4.45
N GLU A 158 -25.56 -0.12 -5.33
CA GLU A 158 -24.64 0.62 -6.20
C GLU A 158 -23.57 1.36 -5.38
N ASP A 159 -23.99 2.05 -4.31
CA ASP A 159 -23.09 2.76 -3.40
C ASP A 159 -22.08 1.82 -2.74
N ARG A 160 -22.54 0.71 -2.16
CA ARG A 160 -21.65 -0.27 -1.50
C ARG A 160 -20.64 -0.88 -2.47
N VAL A 161 -21.05 -1.19 -3.69
CA VAL A 161 -20.15 -1.73 -4.72
C VAL A 161 -19.08 -0.70 -5.09
N ALA A 162 -19.46 0.57 -5.29
CA ALA A 162 -18.52 1.65 -5.56
C ALA A 162 -17.52 1.85 -4.41
N GLU A 163 -17.98 1.80 -3.16
CA GLU A 163 -17.14 1.90 -1.97
C GLU A 163 -16.15 0.73 -1.85
N ILE A 164 -16.58 -0.50 -2.15
CA ILE A 164 -15.69 -1.67 -2.18
C ILE A 164 -14.59 -1.50 -3.24
N PHE A 165 -14.92 -1.05 -4.45
CA PHE A 165 -13.91 -0.80 -5.48
C PHE A 165 -12.89 0.27 -5.08
N ARG A 166 -13.36 1.37 -4.46
CA ARG A 166 -12.45 2.39 -3.91
C ARG A 166 -11.55 1.81 -2.82
N ALA A 167 -12.09 0.98 -1.93
CA ALA A 167 -11.33 0.34 -0.86
C ALA A 167 -10.28 -0.66 -1.37
N ILE A 168 -10.53 -1.31 -2.52
CA ILE A 168 -9.55 -2.19 -3.19
C ILE A 168 -8.45 -1.37 -3.89
N GLY A 169 -8.62 -0.05 -4.04
CA GLY A 169 -7.61 0.86 -4.58
C GLY A 169 -7.85 1.29 -6.03
N PHE A 170 -9.04 1.06 -6.57
CA PHE A 170 -9.41 1.62 -7.87
C PHE A 170 -9.85 3.07 -7.75
N GLU A 171 -9.59 3.87 -8.78
CA GLU A 171 -10.29 5.15 -8.98
C GLU A 171 -11.69 4.84 -9.53
N VAL A 172 -12.73 5.48 -8.99
CA VAL A 172 -14.13 5.13 -9.29
C VAL A 172 -14.94 6.38 -9.63
N ASP A 173 -15.40 6.45 -10.87
CA ASP A 173 -16.47 7.35 -11.31
C ASP A 173 -17.81 6.64 -11.13
N GLN A 174 -18.65 7.12 -10.22
CA GLN A 174 -19.99 6.58 -9.98
C GLN A 174 -21.03 7.45 -10.68
N PHE A 175 -21.90 6.86 -11.49
CA PHE A 175 -23.00 7.56 -12.16
C PHE A 175 -24.34 7.05 -11.66
N GLY A 176 -24.85 5.93 -12.19
CA GLY A 176 -26.09 5.27 -11.73
C GLY A 176 -27.21 6.26 -11.39
N TYR A 177 -27.84 6.07 -10.24
CA TYR A 177 -28.89 6.97 -9.73
C TYR A 177 -28.44 8.42 -9.48
N ARG A 178 -27.13 8.68 -9.36
CA ARG A 178 -26.57 10.02 -9.08
C ARG A 178 -26.53 10.92 -10.30
N LYS A 179 -26.85 10.41 -11.49
CA LYS A 179 -26.85 11.19 -12.73
C LYS A 179 -28.08 10.88 -13.58
N GLU A 180 -28.83 11.92 -13.93
CA GLU A 180 -30.00 11.79 -14.78
C GLU A 180 -29.61 11.36 -16.21
N GLY A 181 -30.12 10.20 -16.65
CA GLY A 181 -29.88 9.66 -18.00
C GLY A 181 -29.56 8.15 -17.99
N GLU A 182 -29.33 7.58 -19.18
CA GLU A 182 -28.88 6.19 -19.33
C GLU A 182 -27.36 6.11 -19.19
N TYR A 183 -26.90 5.94 -17.94
CA TYR A 183 -25.49 5.78 -17.60
C TYR A 183 -25.25 4.41 -16.95
N PRO A 184 -24.03 3.86 -17.05
CA PRO A 184 -23.65 2.73 -16.20
C PRO A 184 -23.63 3.16 -14.73
N ASP A 185 -23.72 2.21 -13.81
CA ASP A 185 -23.63 2.53 -12.38
C ASP A 185 -22.26 3.08 -11.99
N GLY A 186 -21.21 2.61 -12.66
CA GLY A 186 -19.91 3.27 -12.59
C GLY A 186 -18.87 2.79 -13.59
N ILE A 187 -17.73 3.46 -13.53
CA ILE A 187 -16.51 3.11 -14.24
C ILE A 187 -15.38 3.10 -13.22
N ILE A 188 -14.66 1.98 -13.14
CA ILE A 188 -13.43 1.88 -12.36
C ILE A 188 -12.21 1.97 -13.27
N TYR A 189 -11.17 2.62 -12.80
CA TYR A 189 -9.93 2.85 -13.54
C TYR A 189 -8.75 2.21 -12.82
N ALA A 190 -7.90 1.58 -13.61
CA ALA A 190 -6.59 1.09 -13.25
C ALA A 190 -5.55 1.69 -14.20
N LYS A 191 -4.26 1.39 -13.95
CA LYS A 191 -3.15 1.95 -14.72
C LYS A 191 -3.25 1.68 -16.23
N ASP A 192 -3.79 0.52 -16.61
CA ASP A 192 -3.75 -0.04 -17.96
C ASP A 192 -5.13 -0.42 -18.50
N PHE A 193 -6.19 -0.33 -17.69
CA PHE A 193 -7.55 -0.64 -18.12
C PHE A 193 -8.60 0.16 -17.38
N ALA A 194 -9.82 0.15 -17.92
CA ALA A 194 -11.02 0.60 -17.24
C ALA A 194 -12.10 -0.48 -17.32
N VAL A 195 -12.91 -0.62 -16.28
CA VAL A 195 -14.07 -1.52 -16.26
C VAL A 195 -15.33 -0.70 -16.08
N VAL A 196 -16.27 -0.86 -16.98
CA VAL A 196 -17.61 -0.30 -16.89
C VAL A 196 -18.50 -1.34 -16.21
N TYR A 197 -19.22 -0.96 -15.16
CA TYR A 197 -20.05 -1.88 -14.41
C TYR A 197 -21.47 -1.35 -14.22
N ASP A 198 -22.39 -2.31 -14.08
CA ASP A 198 -23.81 -2.10 -13.84
C ASP A 198 -24.25 -3.17 -12.84
N CYS A 199 -24.73 -2.73 -11.69
CA CYS A 199 -25.02 -3.48 -10.49
C CYS A 199 -26.43 -4.07 -10.55
N LYS A 200 -26.56 -5.32 -10.09
CA LYS A 200 -27.84 -6.04 -10.01
C LYS A 200 -27.92 -6.76 -8.67
N ASN A 201 -28.93 -6.42 -7.86
CA ASN A 201 -29.16 -6.99 -6.53
C ASN A 201 -30.35 -7.98 -6.49
N ARG A 202 -30.89 -8.39 -7.65
CA ARG A 202 -32.02 -9.32 -7.75
C ARG A 202 -31.57 -10.78 -7.72
N PHE A 203 -32.25 -11.59 -6.92
CA PHE A 203 -32.04 -13.04 -6.91
C PHE A 203 -32.42 -13.65 -8.27
N ASN A 204 -31.67 -14.66 -8.72
CA ASN A 204 -31.84 -15.28 -10.05
C ASN A 204 -31.77 -14.31 -11.24
N TYR A 205 -30.93 -13.27 -11.15
CA TYR A 205 -30.66 -12.40 -12.28
C TYR A 205 -30.19 -13.20 -13.50
N SER A 206 -30.85 -13.00 -14.65
CA SER A 206 -30.36 -13.41 -15.94
C SER A 206 -30.15 -12.18 -16.83
N LEU A 207 -29.10 -12.23 -17.64
CA LEU A 207 -28.70 -11.15 -18.53
C LEU A 207 -29.57 -11.18 -19.80
N ASP A 208 -30.45 -10.19 -19.95
CA ASP A 208 -31.36 -10.11 -21.09
C ASP A 208 -30.78 -9.33 -22.29
N ALA A 209 -31.53 -9.27 -23.40
CA ALA A 209 -31.09 -8.58 -24.61
C ALA A 209 -31.08 -7.05 -24.48
N ARG A 210 -31.83 -6.47 -23.54
CA ARG A 210 -31.80 -5.04 -23.26
C ARG A 210 -30.54 -4.69 -22.48
N ASP A 211 -30.24 -5.44 -21.44
CA ASP A 211 -29.05 -5.26 -20.61
C ASP A 211 -27.76 -5.37 -21.45
N LYS A 212 -27.69 -6.38 -22.34
CA LYS A 212 -26.56 -6.52 -23.28
C LYS A 212 -26.36 -5.29 -24.16
N ARG A 213 -27.45 -4.74 -24.70
CA ARG A 213 -27.39 -3.55 -25.57
C ARG A 213 -26.97 -2.30 -24.80
N ALA A 214 -27.50 -2.13 -23.58
CA ALA A 214 -27.11 -1.04 -22.69
C ALA A 214 -25.61 -1.09 -22.38
N MET A 215 -25.10 -2.26 -21.97
CA MET A 215 -23.67 -2.43 -21.68
C MET A 215 -22.76 -2.13 -22.87
N ILE A 216 -23.12 -2.56 -24.08
CA ILE A 216 -22.36 -2.21 -25.30
C ILE A 216 -22.33 -0.69 -25.49
N SER A 217 -23.47 -0.02 -25.34
CA SER A 217 -23.55 1.44 -25.43
C SER A 217 -22.67 2.13 -24.39
N TYR A 218 -22.72 1.68 -23.13
CA TYR A 218 -21.92 2.24 -22.04
C TYR A 218 -20.43 2.10 -22.29
N VAL A 219 -19.97 0.93 -22.73
CA VAL A 219 -18.55 0.69 -23.08
C VAL A 219 -18.11 1.60 -24.23
N GLN A 220 -18.93 1.75 -25.28
CA GLN A 220 -18.61 2.63 -26.41
C GLN A 220 -18.56 4.12 -26.01
N GLN A 221 -19.44 4.55 -25.10
CA GLN A 221 -19.43 5.91 -24.57
C GLN A 221 -18.22 6.16 -23.67
N ALA A 222 -17.94 5.24 -22.75
CA ALA A 222 -16.77 5.30 -21.85
C ALA A 222 -15.46 5.35 -22.64
N ARG A 223 -15.31 4.47 -23.64
CA ARG A 223 -14.14 4.46 -24.53
C ARG A 223 -13.91 5.81 -25.20
N ARG A 224 -14.95 6.40 -25.82
CA ARG A 224 -14.86 7.73 -26.45
C ARG A 224 -14.46 8.82 -25.47
N ARG A 225 -14.93 8.76 -24.22
CA ARG A 225 -14.57 9.71 -23.16
C ARG A 225 -13.11 9.57 -22.72
N ILE A 226 -12.65 8.34 -22.52
CA ILE A 226 -11.27 8.04 -22.13
C ILE A 226 -10.29 8.46 -23.23
N GLU A 227 -10.56 8.07 -24.48
CA GLU A 227 -9.73 8.46 -25.63
C GLU A 227 -9.58 9.99 -25.71
N ARG A 228 -10.66 10.76 -25.49
CA ARG A 228 -10.61 12.23 -25.49
C ARG A 228 -9.81 12.84 -24.33
N ALA A 229 -9.78 12.18 -23.17
CA ALA A 229 -9.07 12.66 -21.99
C ALA A 229 -7.54 12.48 -22.10
N VAL A 230 -7.07 11.57 -22.95
CA VAL A 230 -5.63 11.30 -23.19
C VAL A 230 -4.99 12.33 -24.13
N TRP A 231 -5.78 13.16 -24.83
CA TRP A 231 -5.30 14.20 -25.76
C TRP A 231 -5.16 15.60 -25.12
N TYR A 232 -5.16 15.69 -23.78
CA TYR A 232 -4.84 16.89 -22.99
C TYR A 232 -3.70 16.58 -22.02
#